data_AF-A0A2V7J5X9-F1
#
_entry.id   AF-A0A2V7J5X9-F1
#
_cell.length_a   1.000
_cell.length_b   1.000
_cell.length_c   1.000
_cell.angle_alpha   90.00
_cell.angle_beta   90.00
_cell.angle_gamma   90.00
#
_symmetry.space_group_name_H-M   'P 1'
#
loop_
_entity.id
_entity.type
_entity.pdbx_description
1 polymer ?
#
loop_
_entity_poly.entity_id
_entity_poly.type
_entity_poly.pdbx_seq_one_letter_code
_entity_poly.pdbx_strand_id
1 'polypeptide(L)'
;MTGGERGGFEGLDACVHCGFCLQACPTFLATGDESDSPRGRIELMRGLERGDLAATDAALLYHLDRCLGCRGCEPVCPSGVQYGRGLEAARSRITATRSVSRLTRLALWTLTRPGISGLVYRLARLLRATGLPRLLAGWGRLGFSMGMLAATKPAASEAAARKAAAKTPRRPFAAPS
;
A
#
# COMPACT_ATOMS: atom_id res chain seq x y z
N MET A 1 -6.06 -12.51 -32.44
CA MET A 1 -6.92 -11.35 -32.12
C MET A 1 -6.22 -10.53 -31.04
N THR A 2 -5.61 -9.45 -31.49
CA THR A 2 -4.71 -8.55 -30.77
C THR A 2 -5.51 -7.67 -29.80
N GLY A 3 -5.41 -7.95 -28.50
CA GLY A 3 -6.09 -7.19 -27.45
C GLY A 3 -5.07 -6.61 -26.47
N GLY A 4 -4.30 -5.64 -26.92
CA GLY A 4 -3.38 -4.88 -26.08
C GLY A 4 -3.09 -3.56 -26.74
N GLU A 5 -3.97 -2.56 -26.60
CA GLU A 5 -3.81 -1.26 -27.27
C GLU A 5 -4.19 -0.04 -26.41
N ARG A 6 -4.72 -0.21 -25.19
CA ARG A 6 -5.03 0.88 -24.24
C ARG A 6 -4.42 0.67 -22.86
N GLY A 7 -3.29 -0.04 -22.78
CA GLY A 7 -2.43 -0.02 -21.59
C GLY A 7 -3.06 -0.54 -20.29
N GLY A 8 -4.13 -1.34 -20.34
CA GLY A 8 -4.78 -1.95 -19.18
C GLY A 8 -6.13 -1.33 -18.78
N PHE A 9 -6.54 -0.23 -19.42
CA PHE A 9 -7.84 0.40 -19.19
C PHE A 9 -9.02 -0.35 -19.84
N GLU A 10 -8.77 -1.24 -20.82
CA GLU A 10 -9.79 -2.04 -21.51
C GLU A 10 -10.64 -2.87 -20.54
N GLY A 11 -10.03 -3.26 -19.41
CA GLY A 11 -10.70 -3.99 -18.34
C GLY A 11 -11.86 -3.23 -17.67
N LEU A 12 -11.95 -1.92 -17.90
CA LEU A 12 -12.97 -1.04 -17.32
C LEU A 12 -14.20 -0.88 -18.22
N ASP A 13 -14.13 -1.22 -19.51
CA ASP A 13 -15.21 -0.98 -20.48
C ASP A 13 -16.50 -1.72 -20.14
N ALA A 14 -16.38 -2.88 -19.51
CA ALA A 14 -17.54 -3.68 -19.11
C ALA A 14 -18.39 -3.04 -17.99
N CYS A 15 -17.93 -1.94 -17.37
CA CYS A 15 -18.69 -1.27 -16.31
C CYS A 15 -19.96 -0.62 -16.87
N VAL A 16 -21.12 -1.08 -16.37
CA VAL A 16 -22.47 -0.57 -16.70
C VAL A 16 -23.09 0.29 -15.59
N HIS A 17 -22.30 0.73 -14.62
CA HIS A 17 -22.75 1.60 -13.50
C HIS A 17 -23.83 1.03 -12.56
N CYS A 18 -24.00 -0.29 -12.51
CA CYS A 18 -25.02 -0.97 -11.70
C CYS A 18 -24.88 -0.79 -10.18
N GLY A 19 -23.70 -0.47 -9.66
CA GLY A 19 -23.49 -0.16 -8.23
C GLY A 19 -23.29 -1.36 -7.29
N PHE A 20 -23.26 -2.61 -7.77
CA PHE A 20 -22.97 -3.78 -6.92
C PHE A 20 -21.62 -3.71 -6.20
N CYS A 21 -20.65 -3.01 -6.79
CA CYS A 21 -19.32 -2.82 -6.21
C CYS A 21 -19.30 -1.90 -4.98
N LEU A 22 -20.35 -1.10 -4.74
CA LEU A 22 -20.39 -0.11 -3.66
C LEU A 22 -20.28 -0.77 -2.28
N GLN A 23 -21.11 -1.78 -2.03
CA GLN A 23 -21.15 -2.49 -0.74
C GLN A 23 -19.92 -3.38 -0.49
N ALA A 24 -19.14 -3.67 -1.53
CA ALA A 24 -17.90 -4.43 -1.42
C ALA A 24 -16.66 -3.55 -1.16
N CYS A 25 -16.79 -2.22 -1.27
CA CYS A 25 -15.66 -1.31 -1.14
C CYS A 25 -15.53 -0.75 0.28
N PRO A 26 -14.47 -1.09 1.03
CA PRO A 26 -14.31 -0.62 2.40
C PRO A 26 -14.13 0.90 2.47
N THR A 27 -13.47 1.51 1.47
CA THR A 27 -13.29 2.96 1.44
C THR A 27 -14.63 3.68 1.28
N PHE A 28 -15.48 3.23 0.35
CA PHE A 28 -16.81 3.80 0.16
C PHE A 28 -17.69 3.63 1.41
N LEU A 29 -17.65 2.46 2.05
CA LEU A 29 -18.38 2.24 3.30
C LEU A 29 -17.92 3.17 4.43
N ALA A 30 -16.65 3.54 4.45
CA ALA A 30 -16.09 4.45 5.44
C ALA A 30 -16.36 5.93 5.13
N THR A 31 -16.34 6.32 3.86
CA THR A 31 -16.45 7.75 3.46
C THR A 31 -17.84 8.17 3.03
N GLY A 32 -18.66 7.26 2.48
CA GLY A 32 -19.94 7.57 1.83
C GLY A 32 -19.81 8.38 0.53
N ASP A 33 -18.59 8.67 0.08
CA ASP A 33 -18.32 9.48 -1.10
C ASP A 33 -18.25 8.60 -2.35
N GLU A 34 -19.16 8.83 -3.30
CA GLU A 34 -19.22 8.09 -4.56
C GLU A 34 -17.92 8.16 -5.36
N SER A 35 -17.17 9.26 -5.28
CA SER A 35 -15.86 9.42 -5.92
C SER A 35 -14.80 8.48 -5.33
N ASP A 36 -14.97 8.07 -4.07
CA ASP A 36 -14.16 7.06 -3.38
C ASP A 36 -14.69 5.63 -3.54
N SER A 37 -15.75 5.43 -4.33
CA SER A 37 -16.26 4.12 -4.69
C SER A 37 -15.51 3.50 -5.87
N PRO A 38 -15.61 2.17 -6.09
CA PRO A 38 -15.02 1.55 -7.27
C PRO A 38 -15.64 2.08 -8.56
N ARG A 39 -16.96 2.36 -8.55
CA ARG A 39 -17.67 2.92 -9.72
C ARG A 39 -17.20 4.33 -10.03
N GLY A 40 -17.15 5.21 -9.04
CA GLY A 40 -16.66 6.58 -9.21
C GLY A 40 -15.21 6.61 -9.69
N ARG A 41 -14.35 5.76 -9.11
CA ARG A 41 -12.95 5.63 -9.57
C ARG A 41 -12.81 5.12 -10.99
N ILE A 42 -13.71 4.25 -11.46
CA ILE A 42 -13.71 3.83 -12.87
C ILE A 42 -13.89 5.05 -13.79
N GLU A 43 -14.79 5.98 -13.45
CA GLU A 43 -14.95 7.22 -14.22
C GLU A 43 -13.73 8.12 -14.16
N LEU A 44 -13.11 8.25 -12.98
CA LEU A 44 -11.86 9.00 -12.84
C LEU A 44 -10.74 8.38 -13.70
N MET A 45 -10.63 7.05 -13.72
CA MET A 45 -9.65 6.33 -14.54
C MET A 45 -9.93 6.47 -16.03
N ARG A 46 -11.20 6.41 -16.46
CA ARG A 46 -11.60 6.65 -17.85
C ARG A 46 -11.33 8.10 -18.28
N GLY A 47 -11.59 9.07 -17.40
CA GLY A 47 -11.22 10.47 -17.64
C GLY A 47 -9.72 10.67 -17.80
N LEU A 48 -8.90 9.99 -16.99
CA LEU A 48 -7.45 9.96 -17.14
C LEU A 48 -7.01 9.30 -18.45
N GLU A 49 -7.68 8.21 -18.86
CA GLU A 49 -7.38 7.50 -20.10
C GLU A 49 -7.64 8.37 -21.33
N ARG A 50 -8.82 9.00 -21.38
CA ARG A 50 -9.25 9.90 -22.47
C ARG A 50 -8.47 11.21 -22.53
N GLY A 51 -7.79 11.56 -21.44
CA GLY A 51 -7.06 12.83 -21.31
C GLY A 51 -7.92 13.99 -20.82
N ASP A 52 -9.17 13.73 -20.40
CA ASP A 52 -10.06 14.72 -19.79
C ASP A 52 -9.54 15.16 -18.42
N LEU A 53 -8.85 14.26 -17.71
CA LEU A 53 -8.21 14.52 -16.43
C LEU A 53 -6.69 14.42 -16.57
N ALA A 54 -5.98 15.46 -16.14
CA ALA A 54 -4.53 15.43 -16.08
C ALA A 54 -4.05 14.44 -15.00
N ALA A 55 -2.92 13.77 -15.24
CA ALA A 55 -2.31 12.88 -14.25
C ALA A 55 -1.89 13.59 -12.94
N THR A 56 -1.82 14.92 -12.96
CA THR A 56 -1.53 15.80 -11.83
C THR A 56 -2.79 16.39 -11.18
N ASP A 57 -3.98 16.04 -11.66
CA ASP A 57 -5.24 16.54 -11.12
C ASP A 57 -5.40 16.14 -9.65
N ALA A 58 -5.65 17.14 -8.79
CA ALA A 58 -5.68 16.93 -7.35
C ALA A 58 -6.83 16.03 -6.89
N ALA A 59 -8.01 16.13 -7.52
CA ALA A 59 -9.17 15.33 -7.16
C ALA A 59 -8.97 13.87 -7.60
N LEU A 60 -8.48 13.66 -8.82
CA LEU A 60 -8.08 12.34 -9.33
C LEU A 60 -7.11 11.64 -8.36
N LEU A 61 -6.02 12.34 -8.00
CA LEU A 61 -4.99 11.80 -7.11
C LEU A 61 -5.56 11.47 -5.73
N TYR A 62 -6.33 12.40 -5.14
CA TYR A 62 -6.93 12.22 -3.83
C TYR A 62 -7.84 10.98 -3.75
N HIS A 63 -8.72 10.79 -4.73
CA HIS A 63 -9.64 9.65 -4.73
C HIS A 63 -8.95 8.33 -5.09
N LEU A 64 -7.99 8.32 -6.04
CA LEU A 64 -7.26 7.11 -6.40
C LEU A 64 -6.25 6.66 -5.34
N ASP A 65 -5.58 7.59 -4.64
CA ASP A 65 -4.63 7.26 -3.57
C ASP A 65 -5.32 6.63 -2.35
N ARG A 66 -6.62 6.88 -2.15
CA ARG A 66 -7.44 6.21 -1.13
C ARG A 66 -7.88 4.81 -1.50
N CYS A 67 -7.67 4.39 -2.75
CA CYS A 67 -7.95 3.03 -3.14
C CYS A 67 -6.88 2.10 -2.54
N LEU A 68 -7.28 1.18 -1.66
CA LEU A 68 -6.36 0.20 -1.08
C LEU A 68 -5.84 -0.82 -2.09
N GLY A 69 -6.46 -0.93 -3.27
CA GLY A 69 -6.13 -1.96 -4.26
C GLY A 69 -6.53 -3.38 -3.81
N CYS A 70 -7.47 -3.52 -2.88
CA CYS A 70 -7.88 -4.82 -2.33
C CYS A 70 -8.71 -5.69 -3.29
N ARG A 71 -9.22 -5.11 -4.39
CA ARG A 71 -9.99 -5.80 -5.45
C ARG A 71 -11.26 -6.52 -4.98
N GLY A 72 -11.80 -6.20 -3.80
CA GLY A 72 -13.07 -6.76 -3.31
C GLY A 72 -14.28 -6.47 -4.21
N CYS A 73 -14.18 -5.43 -5.06
CA CYS A 73 -15.19 -5.03 -6.02
C CYS A 73 -15.28 -5.91 -7.28
N GLU A 74 -14.24 -6.68 -7.62
CA GLU A 74 -14.22 -7.55 -8.80
C GLU A 74 -15.12 -8.79 -8.68
N PRO A 75 -15.02 -9.62 -7.61
CA PRO A 75 -15.81 -10.85 -7.53
C PRO A 75 -17.32 -10.60 -7.41
N VAL A 76 -17.74 -9.42 -6.97
CA VAL A 76 -19.15 -9.03 -6.88
C VAL A 76 -19.68 -8.39 -8.17
N CYS A 77 -18.82 -8.11 -9.15
CA CYS A 77 -19.23 -7.42 -10.36
C CYS A 77 -19.86 -8.40 -11.36
N PRO A 78 -21.18 -8.28 -11.67
CA PRO A 78 -21.83 -9.18 -12.63
C PRO A 78 -21.30 -8.96 -14.06
N SER A 79 -20.76 -7.79 -14.35
CA SER A 79 -20.21 -7.44 -15.66
C SER A 79 -18.75 -7.88 -15.84
N GLY A 80 -18.10 -8.44 -14.82
CA GLY A 80 -16.73 -8.94 -14.93
C GLY A 80 -15.67 -7.86 -15.15
N VAL A 81 -15.85 -6.66 -14.58
CA VAL A 81 -14.88 -5.56 -14.67
C VAL A 81 -13.53 -5.96 -14.07
N GLN A 82 -12.44 -5.80 -14.82
CA GLN A 82 -11.07 -6.05 -14.36
C GLN A 82 -10.49 -4.80 -13.68
N TYR A 83 -11.08 -4.42 -12.55
CA TYR A 83 -10.78 -3.17 -11.84
C TYR A 83 -9.28 -2.99 -11.54
N GLY A 84 -8.61 -4.04 -11.06
CA GLY A 84 -7.20 -4.03 -10.71
C GLY A 84 -6.30 -3.72 -11.91
N ARG A 85 -6.64 -4.21 -13.12
CA ARG A 85 -5.87 -3.91 -14.34
C ARG A 85 -5.95 -2.42 -14.68
N GLY A 86 -7.14 -1.84 -14.62
CA GLY A 86 -7.33 -0.40 -14.82
C GLY A 86 -6.67 0.45 -13.74
N LEU A 87 -6.69 0.00 -12.47
CA LEU A 87 -6.03 0.70 -11.36
C LEU A 87 -4.51 0.75 -11.55
N GLU A 88 -3.89 -0.38 -11.91
CA GLU A 88 -2.45 -0.42 -12.18
C GLU A 88 -2.08 0.45 -13.39
N ALA A 89 -2.90 0.43 -14.44
CA ALA A 89 -2.72 1.30 -15.61
C ALA A 89 -2.75 2.79 -15.20
N ALA A 90 -3.77 3.21 -14.45
CA ALA A 90 -3.91 4.57 -13.94
C ALA A 90 -2.72 4.99 -13.06
N ARG A 91 -2.33 4.14 -12.10
CA ARG A 91 -1.19 4.40 -11.22
C ARG A 91 0.13 4.48 -11.95
N SER A 92 0.34 3.65 -12.97
CA SER A 92 1.54 3.70 -13.80
C SER A 92 1.66 5.04 -14.54
N ARG A 93 0.54 5.53 -15.08
CA ARG A 93 0.45 6.81 -15.80
C ARG A 93 0.64 8.01 -14.87
N ILE A 94 0.05 7.96 -13.67
CA ILE A 94 0.27 8.97 -12.62
C ILE A 94 1.73 8.99 -12.19
N THR A 95 2.31 7.83 -11.89
CA THR A 95 3.69 7.72 -11.38
C THR A 95 4.71 8.15 -12.42
N ALA A 96 4.44 7.95 -13.72
CA ALA A 96 5.31 8.44 -14.79
C ALA A 96 5.47 9.97 -14.80
N THR A 97 4.46 10.72 -14.34
CA THR A 97 4.53 12.18 -14.21
C THR A 97 5.11 12.65 -12.88
N ARG A 98 5.14 11.79 -11.87
CA ARG A 98 5.62 12.13 -10.53
C ARG A 98 7.13 11.97 -10.44
N SER A 99 7.83 13.09 -10.24
CA SER A 99 9.26 13.03 -9.92
C SER A 99 9.46 12.63 -8.45
N VAL A 100 10.18 11.55 -8.22
CA VAL A 100 10.64 11.18 -6.88
C VAL A 100 11.93 11.92 -6.56
N SER A 101 12.03 12.46 -5.34
CA SER A 101 13.25 13.14 -4.90
C SER A 101 14.45 12.20 -4.98
N ARG A 102 15.64 12.73 -5.30
CA ARG A 102 16.88 11.92 -5.39
C ARG A 102 17.17 11.18 -4.08
N LEU A 103 16.85 11.81 -2.95
CA LEU A 103 16.99 11.22 -1.62
C LEU A 103 16.06 10.02 -1.43
N THR A 104 14.78 10.13 -1.83
CA THR A 104 13.83 9.01 -1.79
C THR A 104 14.30 7.85 -2.65
N ARG A 105 14.79 8.14 -3.86
CA ARG A 105 15.34 7.12 -4.77
C ARG A 105 16.55 6.42 -4.15
N LEU A 106 17.46 7.17 -3.54
CA LEU A 106 18.62 6.63 -2.86
C LEU A 106 18.22 5.75 -1.66
N ALA A 107 17.29 6.23 -0.82
CA ALA A 107 16.81 5.48 0.33
C ALA A 107 16.14 4.17 -0.09
N LEU A 108 15.30 4.19 -1.13
CA LEU A 108 14.66 2.99 -1.65
C LEU A 108 15.69 2.02 -2.23
N TRP A 109 16.70 2.52 -2.94
CA TRP A 109 17.81 1.72 -3.47
C TRP A 109 18.67 1.08 -2.37
N THR A 110 18.95 1.81 -1.29
CA THR A 110 19.64 1.29 -0.09
C THR A 110 18.84 0.17 0.56
N LEU A 111 17.51 0.32 0.63
CA LEU A 111 16.62 -0.64 1.28
C LEU A 111 16.41 -1.92 0.45
N THR A 112 16.28 -1.80 -0.87
CA THR A 112 16.00 -2.94 -1.77
C THR A 112 17.25 -3.73 -2.17
N ARG A 113 18.47 -3.21 -1.89
CA ARG A 113 19.72 -3.89 -2.23
C ARG A 113 20.22 -4.74 -1.04
N PRO A 114 20.14 -6.08 -1.11
CA PRO A 114 20.32 -6.97 0.06
C PRO A 114 21.68 -6.85 0.76
N GLY A 115 22.76 -6.56 0.02
CA GLY A 115 24.08 -6.35 0.61
C GLY A 115 24.18 -5.07 1.46
N ILE A 116 23.58 -3.98 0.98
CA ILE A 116 23.64 -2.67 1.65
C ILE A 116 22.66 -2.65 2.82
N SER A 117 21.45 -3.16 2.64
CA SER A 117 20.46 -3.26 3.71
C SER A 117 21.00 -4.11 4.87
N GLY A 118 21.72 -5.20 4.58
CA GLY A 118 22.45 -5.99 5.58
C GLY A 118 23.45 -5.16 6.40
N LEU A 119 24.28 -4.35 5.75
CA LEU A 119 25.22 -3.46 6.43
C LEU A 119 24.51 -2.40 7.29
N VAL A 120 23.48 -1.76 6.74
CA VAL A 120 22.66 -0.76 7.44
C VAL A 120 22.00 -1.36 8.67
N TYR A 121 21.40 -2.54 8.58
CA TYR A 121 20.80 -3.21 9.72
C TYR A 121 21.83 -3.68 10.76
N ARG A 122 23.05 -4.05 10.35
CA ARG A 122 24.15 -4.37 11.29
C ARG A 122 24.62 -3.13 12.05
N LEU A 123 24.83 -2.01 11.35
CA LEU A 123 25.17 -0.73 11.97
C LEU A 123 24.07 -0.25 12.90
N ALA A 124 22.80 -0.36 12.49
CA ALA A 124 21.65 -0.05 13.31
C ALA A 124 21.61 -0.90 14.60
N ARG A 125 21.99 -2.19 14.52
CA ARG A 125 22.08 -3.08 15.68
C ARG A 125 23.22 -2.70 16.62
N LEU A 126 24.38 -2.32 16.10
CA LEU A 126 25.51 -1.83 16.89
C LEU A 126 25.16 -0.51 17.58
N LEU A 127 24.57 0.43 16.85
CA LEU A 127 24.10 1.71 17.38
C LEU A 127 23.01 1.53 18.45
N ARG A 128 22.16 0.50 18.31
CA ARG A 128 21.20 0.15 19.36
C ARG A 128 21.90 -0.37 20.62
N ALA A 129 22.94 -1.18 20.47
CA ALA A 129 23.68 -1.76 21.59
C ALA A 129 24.36 -0.70 22.46
N THR A 130 24.69 0.47 21.90
CA THR A 130 25.28 1.59 22.67
C THR A 130 24.25 2.35 23.53
N GLY A 131 22.94 2.08 23.39
CA GLY A 131 21.89 2.75 24.18
C GLY A 131 21.62 4.21 23.82
N LEU A 132 22.46 4.82 22.98
CA LEU A 132 22.35 6.18 22.47
C LEU A 132 20.97 6.50 21.84
N PRO A 133 20.33 5.59 21.08
CA PRO A 133 19.02 5.87 20.48
C PRO A 133 17.91 6.14 21.50
N ARG A 134 18.00 5.62 22.73
CA ARG A 134 17.02 5.92 23.79
C ARG A 134 17.16 7.34 24.34
N LEU A 135 18.40 7.85 24.40
CA LEU A 135 18.69 9.21 24.81
C LEU A 135 18.32 10.21 23.71
N LEU A 136 18.56 9.84 22.46
CA LEU A 136 18.28 10.66 21.28
C LEU A 136 16.82 10.58 20.79
N ALA A 137 16.00 9.67 21.34
CA ALA A 137 14.59 9.51 20.96
C ALA A 137 13.72 10.75 21.22
N GLY A 138 14.16 11.65 22.10
CA GLY A 138 13.48 12.93 22.36
C GLY A 138 14.08 14.14 21.63
N TRP A 139 15.17 13.97 20.87
CA TRP A 139 15.95 15.12 20.39
C TRP A 139 15.62 15.50 18.93
N GLY A 140 14.88 16.59 18.78
CA GLY A 140 14.71 17.32 17.52
C GLY A 140 14.17 16.46 16.37
N ARG A 141 14.65 16.73 15.14
CA ARG A 141 14.18 16.05 13.91
C ARG A 141 14.56 14.55 13.83
N LEU A 142 15.44 14.07 14.69
CA LEU A 142 15.87 12.66 14.73
C LEU A 142 15.14 11.84 15.81
N GLY A 143 14.31 12.47 16.64
CA GLY A 143 13.62 11.80 17.74
C GLY A 143 12.75 10.62 17.29
N PHE A 144 11.97 10.79 16.22
CA PHE A 144 11.12 9.71 15.70
C PHE A 144 11.92 8.51 15.18
N SER A 145 12.99 8.73 14.41
CA SER A 145 13.80 7.65 13.84
C SER A 145 14.61 6.91 14.91
N MET A 146 15.17 7.64 15.88
CA MET A 146 15.88 7.07 17.01
C MET A 146 14.94 6.36 17.99
N GLY A 147 13.72 6.87 18.18
CA GLY A 147 12.64 6.21 18.93
C GLY A 147 12.21 4.88 18.30
N MET A 148 11.98 4.85 16.98
CA MET A 148 11.71 3.61 16.25
C MET A 148 12.87 2.61 16.35
N LEU A 149 14.12 3.10 16.23
CA LEU A 149 15.30 2.26 16.40
C LEU A 149 15.45 1.75 17.83
N ALA A 150 15.04 2.50 18.85
CA ALA A 150 15.02 2.07 20.24
C ALA A 150 13.87 1.06 20.53
N ALA A 151 12.75 1.16 19.82
CA ALA A 151 11.59 0.27 19.98
C ALA A 151 11.78 -1.14 19.39
N THR A 152 12.67 -1.34 18.42
CA THR A 152 12.91 -2.64 17.76
C THR A 152 13.50 -3.71 18.69
N LYS A 153 12.68 -4.58 19.29
CA LYS A 153 13.12 -5.63 20.25
C LYS A 153 14.42 -6.36 19.82
N PRO A 154 15.40 -6.56 20.74
CA PRO A 154 16.63 -7.27 20.41
C PRO A 154 16.32 -8.73 20.02
N ALA A 155 17.03 -9.28 19.04
CA ALA A 155 16.82 -10.64 18.53
C ALA A 155 16.87 -11.72 19.64
N ALA A 156 17.66 -11.50 20.70
CA ALA A 156 17.69 -12.38 21.87
C ALA A 156 16.35 -12.46 22.63
N SER A 157 15.60 -11.35 22.69
CA SER A 157 14.27 -11.31 23.30
C SER A 157 13.21 -11.99 22.43
N GLU A 158 13.40 -12.01 21.11
CA GLU A 158 12.51 -12.69 20.18
C GLU A 158 12.72 -14.21 20.22
N ALA A 159 13.98 -14.66 20.31
CA ALA A 159 14.30 -16.08 20.52
C ALA A 159 13.76 -16.60 21.86
N ALA A 160 13.86 -15.79 22.93
CA ALA A 160 13.27 -16.11 24.23
C ALA A 160 11.73 -16.15 24.18
N ALA A 161 11.09 -15.19 23.49
CA ALA A 161 9.63 -15.15 23.32
C ALA A 161 9.11 -16.32 22.46
N ARG A 162 9.81 -16.71 21.39
CA ARG A 162 9.47 -17.88 20.57
C ARG A 162 9.58 -19.19 21.36
N LYS A 163 10.63 -19.34 22.18
CA LYS A 163 10.77 -20.49 23.11
C LYS A 163 9.65 -20.53 24.14
N ALA A 164 9.25 -19.38 24.68
CA ALA A 164 8.12 -19.29 25.62
C ALA A 164 6.77 -19.60 24.96
N ALA A 165 6.53 -19.12 23.74
CA ALA A 165 5.33 -19.42 22.97
C ALA A 165 5.24 -20.91 22.56
N ALA A 166 6.37 -21.53 22.22
CA ALA A 166 6.45 -22.97 21.93
C ALA A 166 6.14 -23.84 23.17
N LYS A 167 6.35 -23.31 24.38
CA LYS A 167 6.06 -24.00 25.65
C LYS A 167 4.61 -23.84 26.11
N THR A 168 3.84 -22.95 25.48
CA THR A 168 2.44 -22.71 25.85
C THR A 168 1.54 -23.78 25.20
N PRO A 169 0.80 -24.61 25.97
CA PRO A 169 -0.08 -25.62 25.39
C PRO A 169 -1.17 -24.94 24.55
N ARG A 170 -1.28 -25.33 23.28
CA ARG A 170 -2.31 -24.80 22.38
C ARG A 170 -3.67 -25.34 22.82
N ARG A 171 -4.57 -24.46 23.24
CA ARG A 171 -5.98 -24.83 23.46
C ARG A 171 -6.60 -25.23 22.13
N PRO A 172 -7.34 -26.36 22.04
CA PRO A 172 -8.05 -26.72 20.83
C PRO A 172 -9.05 -25.61 20.48
N PHE A 173 -9.12 -25.27 19.20
CA PHE A 173 -10.06 -24.30 18.67
C PHE A 173 -11.47 -24.90 18.80
N ALA A 174 -12.29 -24.36 19.71
CA ALA A 174 -13.68 -24.78 19.83
C ALA A 174 -14.42 -24.33 18.57
N ALA A 175 -14.96 -25.29 17.81
CA ALA A 175 -15.81 -24.99 16.67
C ALA A 175 -17.11 -24.34 17.16
N PRO A 176 -17.63 -23.29 16.51
CA PRO A 176 -18.93 -22.76 16.84
C PRO A 176 -20.01 -23.81 16.53
N SER A 177 -20.91 -23.99 17.49
CA SER A 177 -22.10 -24.87 17.46
C SER A 177 -23.19 -24.31 16.57
#